data_AF-A0A397UZW8-F1
#
_entry.id   AF-A0A397UZW8-F1
#
_cell.length_a   1.000
_cell.length_b   1.000
_cell.length_c   1.000
_cell.angle_alpha   90.00
_cell.angle_beta   90.00
_cell.angle_gamma   90.00
#
_symmetry.space_group_name_H-M   'P 1'
#
loop_
_entity.id
_entity.type
_entity.pdbx_description
1 polymer ?
#
loop_
_entity_poly.entity_id
_entity_poly.type
_entity_poly.pdbx_seq_one_letter_code
_entity_poly.pdbx_strand_id
1 'polypeptide(L)'
;MKEFQLRVRKYEDVIEWIPFNRLSDVKEIGKGGFGSVYSATWLDGIRRVERINTFKRAREPSSIVALKTLTSSKENNFDFLKEVS
;
A
#
# COMPACT_ATOMS: atom_id res chain seq x y z
N MET A 1 5.28 -13.60 1.70
CA MET A 1 4.37 -12.60 2.32
C MET A 1 4.06 -12.87 3.79
N LYS A 2 3.47 -14.04 4.17
CA LYS A 2 3.21 -14.38 5.60
C LYS A 2 4.47 -14.38 6.47
N GLU A 3 5.57 -14.97 6.01
CA GLU A 3 6.85 -15.00 6.74
C GLU A 3 7.46 -13.61 6.95
N PHE A 4 7.21 -12.68 6.03
CA PHE A 4 7.72 -11.31 6.12
C PHE A 4 6.97 -10.52 7.21
N GLN A 5 5.64 -10.64 7.24
CA GLN A 5 4.82 -10.04 8.30
C GLN A 5 5.17 -10.60 9.69
N LEU A 6 5.61 -11.86 9.81
CA LEU A 6 6.05 -12.45 11.08
C LEU A 6 7.36 -11.86 11.62
N ARG A 7 8.21 -11.27 10.78
CA ARG A 7 9.50 -10.67 11.18
C ARG A 7 9.39 -9.19 11.53
N VAL A 8 8.28 -8.55 11.19
CA VAL A 8 8.06 -7.14 11.46
C VAL A 8 7.83 -6.91 12.95
N ARG A 9 8.67 -6.07 13.58
CA ARG A 9 8.57 -5.71 15.01
C ARG A 9 7.99 -4.32 15.25
N LYS A 10 8.00 -3.45 14.23
CA LYS A 10 7.52 -2.07 14.35
C LYS A 10 6.12 -1.94 13.76
N TYR A 11 5.27 -1.16 14.41
CA TYR A 11 3.89 -0.91 13.99
C TYR A 11 3.78 -0.30 12.57
N GLU A 12 4.76 0.51 12.19
CA GLU A 12 4.82 1.25 10.93
C GLU A 12 5.25 0.36 9.75
N ASP A 13 5.97 -0.72 10.01
CA ASP A 13 6.54 -1.60 8.99
C ASP A 13 5.58 -2.75 8.58
N VAL A 14 4.40 -2.83 9.20
CA VAL A 14 3.45 -3.93 8.96
C VAL A 14 2.69 -3.68 7.65
N ILE A 15 2.78 -4.62 6.71
CA ILE A 15 1.99 -4.60 5.47
C ILE A 15 0.49 -4.56 5.82
N GLU A 16 -0.22 -3.58 5.26
CA GLU A 16 -1.64 -3.33 5.48
C GLU A 16 -2.47 -3.57 4.22
N TRP A 17 -3.63 -4.21 4.39
CA TRP A 17 -4.63 -4.33 3.35
C TRP A 17 -5.56 -3.11 3.41
N ILE A 18 -5.64 -2.36 2.31
CA ILE A 18 -6.43 -1.13 2.20
C ILE A 18 -7.67 -1.43 1.34
N PRO A 19 -8.88 -1.28 1.88
CA PRO A 19 -10.10 -1.35 1.09
C PRO A 19 -10.13 -0.28 -0.01
N PHE A 20 -10.52 -0.62 -1.24
CA PHE A 20 -10.50 0.32 -2.37
C PHE A 20 -11.36 1.57 -2.14
N ASN A 21 -12.46 1.46 -1.38
CA ASN A 21 -13.31 2.61 -1.03
C ASN A 21 -12.67 3.61 -0.05
N ARG A 22 -11.46 3.33 0.45
CA ARG A 22 -10.63 4.26 1.24
C ARG A 22 -9.66 5.06 0.36
N LEU A 23 -9.69 4.84 -0.94
CA LEU A 23 -8.95 5.61 -1.93
C LEU A 23 -9.89 6.58 -2.64
N SER A 24 -9.47 7.83 -2.75
CA SER A 24 -10.19 8.91 -3.44
C SER A 24 -9.27 9.60 -4.44
N ASP A 25 -9.85 10.44 -5.31
CA ASP A 25 -9.10 11.21 -6.32
C ASP A 25 -8.18 10.35 -7.20
N VAL A 26 -8.63 9.14 -7.53
CA VAL A 26 -7.85 8.17 -8.31
C VAL A 26 -7.64 8.68 -9.73
N LYS A 27 -6.39 8.97 -10.10
CA LYS A 27 -6.01 9.52 -11.39
C LYS A 27 -4.84 8.75 -11.99
N GLU A 28 -4.97 8.31 -13.24
CA GLU A 28 -3.88 7.65 -13.97
C GLU A 28 -2.72 8.64 -14.18
N ILE A 29 -1.50 8.22 -13.82
CA ILE A 29 -0.27 9.00 -13.96
C ILE A 29 0.73 8.36 -14.93
N GLY A 30 0.50 7.12 -15.34
CA GLY A 30 1.31 6.45 -16.34
C GLY A 30 0.83 5.03 -16.63
N LYS A 31 1.21 4.52 -17.80
CA LYS A 31 0.92 3.15 -18.23
C LYS A 31 2.17 2.52 -18.83
N GLY A 32 2.46 1.29 -18.43
CA GLY A 32 3.59 0.51 -18.93
C GLY A 32 3.17 -0.91 -19.32
N GLY A 33 4.14 -1.75 -19.67
CA GLY A 33 3.90 -3.13 -20.11
C GLY A 33 3.31 -4.06 -19.04
N PHE A 34 3.42 -3.70 -17.76
CA PHE A 34 2.99 -4.52 -16.62
C PHE A 34 1.76 -3.96 -15.88
N GLY A 35 1.13 -2.91 -16.42
CA GLY A 35 -0.06 -2.31 -15.83
C GLY A 35 -0.08 -0.78 -15.91
N SER A 36 -1.08 -0.19 -15.26
CA SER A 36 -1.22 1.27 -15.10
C SER A 36 -0.88 1.68 -13.68
N VAL A 37 -0.31 2.88 -13.53
CA VAL A 37 -0.02 3.51 -12.25
C VAL A 37 -0.94 4.71 -12.08
N TYR A 38 -1.54 4.81 -10.92
CA TYR A 38 -2.46 5.85 -10.53
C TYR A 38 -1.93 6.56 -9.29
N SER A 39 -2.19 7.86 -9.18
CA SER A 39 -2.14 8.59 -7.91
C SER A 39 -3.51 8.50 -7.26
N ALA A 40 -3.55 8.37 -5.93
CA ALA A 40 -4.78 8.42 -5.16
C ALA A 40 -4.54 9.04 -3.77
N THR A 41 -5.59 9.60 -3.18
CA THR A 41 -5.60 10.03 -1.78
C THR A 41 -6.12 8.87 -0.91
N TRP A 42 -5.27 8.32 -0.04
CA TRP A 42 -5.67 7.35 0.97
C TRP A 42 -6.22 8.07 2.20
N LEU A 43 -7.51 7.88 2.46
CA LEU A 43 -8.28 8.60 3.47
C LEU A 43 -7.97 8.22 4.92
N ASP A 44 -7.37 7.06 5.16
CA ASP A 44 -6.99 6.65 6.53
C ASP A 44 -5.52 6.96 6.85
N GLY A 45 -4.76 7.38 5.83
CA GLY A 45 -3.35 7.77 5.91
C GLY A 45 -2.38 6.69 6.40
N ILE A 46 -1.08 7.01 6.31
CA ILE A 46 -0.01 6.11 6.72
C ILE A 46 0.06 6.00 8.26
N ARG A 47 0.34 4.80 8.75
CA ARG A 47 0.59 4.55 10.18
C ARG A 47 1.81 5.31 10.66
N ARG A 48 1.71 5.89 11.85
CA ARG A 48 2.82 6.54 12.52
C ARG A 48 2.87 6.17 13.99
N VAL A 49 4.05 6.33 14.59
CA VAL A 49 4.19 6.34 16.05
C VAL A 49 4.51 7.76 16.50
N GLU A 50 3.65 8.31 17.34
CA GLU A 50 3.86 9.60 17.98
C GLU A 50 4.56 9.42 19.33
N ARG A 51 5.50 10.31 19.64
CA ARG A 51 6.20 10.34 20.92
C ARG A 51 5.70 11.52 21.75
N ILE A 52 4.59 11.32 22.44
CA ILE A 52 4.01 12.31 23.37
C ILE A 52 4.01 11.67 24.77
N ASN A 53 5.09 11.89 25.52
CA ASN A 53 5.39 11.30 26.84
C ASN A 53 5.54 9.76 26.86
N THR A 54 4.83 9.05 25.99
CA THR A 54 4.96 7.61 25.69
C THR A 54 4.82 7.40 24.18
N PHE A 55 5.10 6.17 23.70
CA PHE A 55 4.85 5.79 22.31
C PHE A 55 3.36 5.53 22.10
N LYS A 56 2.71 6.33 21.25
CA LYS A 56 1.31 6.15 20.86
C LYS A 56 1.21 5.81 19.38
N ARG A 57 0.33 4.86 19.05
CA ARG A 57 0.01 4.52 17.66
C ARG A 57 -0.94 5.59 17.13
N ALA A 58 -0.60 6.14 15.97
CA ALA A 58 -1.36 7.17 15.28
C ALA A 58 -1.41 6.88 13.78
N ARG A 59 -2.12 7.74 13.04
CA ARG A 59 -2.14 7.76 11.57
C ARG A 59 -2.14 9.19 11.08
N GLU A 60 -1.60 9.38 9.89
CA GLU A 60 -1.85 10.61 9.14
C GLU A 60 -3.34 10.75 8.82
N PRO A 61 -3.89 11.97 8.76
CA PRO A 61 -5.29 12.18 8.36
C PRO A 61 -5.59 11.71 6.94
N SER A 62 -4.59 11.78 6.05
CA SER A 62 -4.65 11.30 4.68
C SER A 62 -3.26 11.28 4.07
N SER A 63 -3.00 10.43 3.08
CA SER A 63 -1.72 10.39 2.39
C SER A 63 -1.91 10.19 0.89
N ILE A 64 -1.09 10.86 0.07
CA ILE A 64 -1.05 10.58 -1.38
C ILE A 64 -0.26 9.30 -1.59
N VAL A 65 -0.83 8.36 -2.35
CA VAL A 65 -0.26 7.04 -2.61
C VAL A 65 -0.24 6.72 -4.09
N ALA A 66 0.71 5.88 -4.50
CA ALA A 66 0.73 5.30 -5.83
C ALA A 66 0.00 3.95 -5.82
N LEU A 67 -1.01 3.80 -6.68
CA LEU A 67 -1.70 2.54 -6.93
C LEU A 67 -1.20 1.97 -8.27
N LYS A 68 -0.54 0.82 -8.24
CA LYS A 68 -0.15 0.07 -9.44
C LYS A 68 -1.16 -1.04 -9.68
N THR A 69 -1.84 -1.01 -10.82
CA THR A 69 -2.67 -2.14 -11.25
C THR A 69 -1.77 -3.24 -11.78
N LEU A 70 -2.16 -4.48 -11.50
CA LEU A 70 -1.50 -5.65 -12.04
C LEU A 70 -2.40 -6.16 -13.15
N THR A 71 -1.99 -5.96 -14.40
CA THR A 71 -2.68 -6.58 -15.52
C THR A 71 -2.40 -8.07 -15.48
N SER A 72 -3.32 -8.84 -14.91
CA SER A 72 -3.37 -10.28 -15.13
C SER A 72 -3.66 -10.47 -16.62
N SER A 73 -2.65 -10.87 -17.41
CA SER A 73 -3.00 -11.63 -18.60
C SER A 73 -3.83 -12.82 -18.12
N LYS A 74 -4.79 -13.27 -18.92
CA LYS A 74 -5.70 -14.39 -18.60
C LYS A 74 -4.98 -15.75 -18.41
N GLU A 75 -3.66 -15.74 -18.26
CA GLU A 75 -2.80 -16.90 -18.13
C GLU A 75 -2.05 -16.81 -16.80
N ASN A 76 -2.67 -17.36 -15.75
CA ASN A 76 -2.09 -17.95 -14.54
C ASN A 76 -0.61 -17.65 -14.23
N ASN A 77 -0.23 -16.37 -14.07
CA ASN A 77 1.15 -16.05 -13.73
C ASN A 77 1.22 -15.14 -12.50
N PHE A 78 1.48 -15.75 -11.35
CA PHE A 78 1.80 -15.10 -10.09
C PHE A 78 3.16 -14.37 -10.12
N ASP A 79 3.73 -14.12 -11.29
CA ASP A 79 5.03 -13.46 -11.48
C ASP A 79 5.10 -12.07 -10.82
N PHE A 80 3.97 -11.38 -10.66
CA PHE A 80 3.91 -10.13 -9.90
C PHE A 80 4.31 -10.29 -8.42
N LEU A 81 4.12 -11.47 -7.82
CA LEU A 81 4.49 -11.73 -6.43
C LEU A 81 6.02 -11.77 -6.24
N LYS A 82 6.80 -11.93 -7.31
CA LYS A 82 8.27 -11.80 -7.26
C LYS A 82 8.71 -10.35 -7.04
N GLU A 83 7.88 -9.36 -7.40
CA GLU A 83 8.20 -7.94 -7.19
C GLU A 83 8.01 -7.51 -5.73
N VAL A 84 7.22 -8.26 -4.95
CA VAL A 84 6.86 -7.95 -3.55
C VAL A 84 7.54 -8.89 -2.54
N SER A 85 8.61 -9.60 -2.95
CA SER A 85 9.34 -10.58 -2.12
C SER A 85 10.40 -9.95 -1.24
#